data_AF-A0AAN1GTM5-F1
#
_entry.id   AF-A0AAN1GTM5-F1
#
_cell.length_a   1.000
_cell.length_b   1.000
_cell.length_c   1.000
_cell.angle_alpha   90.00
_cell.angle_beta   90.00
_cell.angle_gamma   90.00
#
_symmetry.space_group_name_H-M   'P 1'
#
loop_
_entity.id
_entity.type
_entity.pdbx_description
1 polymer ?
#
loop_
_entity_poly.entity_id
_entity_poly.type
_entity_poly.pdbx_seq_one_letter_code
_entity_poly.pdbx_strand_id
1 'polypeptide(L)'
;MQVIGLCRFSYPAVGGFQVEHDSLEARIAYLYAEARLEERFQLMERVALPCLRAQTDPDFTLVIVIGDSLPAVHVARLRALTADMPQVQIRALPSGPHRKVMKQVLNDARHDPRTPCLQFRHDDDDAVSVDFVERLRQTAQDCQPLIARNQTLAIDFCKGFTARFQPDGIYAAEVHRPYFVAAMGMYVAGGCGQSIMNFAHHKIARFMPSITIPDAPMFVRTLNASNDSRQKGAKEPELTRLTPEQEGEFEARFAITR
;
A
#
# COMPACT_ATOMS: atom_id res chain seq x y z
N MET A 1 -17.39 -9.64 2.02
CA MET A 1 -16.12 -10.38 1.85
C MET A 1 -15.06 -9.57 2.57
N GLN A 2 -14.23 -10.18 3.43
CA GLN A 2 -13.24 -9.43 4.21
C GLN A 2 -12.21 -8.78 3.27
N VAL A 3 -11.86 -7.51 3.53
CA VAL A 3 -10.78 -6.79 2.82
C VAL A 3 -9.61 -6.57 3.79
N ILE A 4 -8.40 -6.97 3.39
CA ILE A 4 -7.20 -6.92 4.23
C ILE A 4 -6.08 -6.17 3.49
N GLY A 5 -5.72 -5.01 3.99
CA GLY A 5 -4.55 -4.25 3.58
C GLY A 5 -3.32 -4.64 4.38
N LEU A 6 -2.16 -4.67 3.72
CA LEU A 6 -0.86 -4.78 4.36
C LEU A 6 -0.05 -3.51 4.11
N CYS A 7 0.38 -2.87 5.18
CA CYS A 7 1.32 -1.76 5.15
C CYS A 7 2.58 -2.11 5.96
N ARG A 8 3.76 -1.86 5.41
CA ARG A 8 5.03 -2.02 6.15
C ARG A 8 5.55 -0.65 6.51
N PHE A 9 5.61 -0.33 7.80
CA PHE A 9 6.17 0.93 8.24
C PHE A 9 7.60 0.72 8.76
N SER A 10 8.59 1.00 7.91
CA SER A 10 10.03 0.85 8.21
C SER A 10 10.40 -0.49 8.87
N TYR A 11 9.73 -1.58 8.49
CA TYR A 11 10.03 -2.93 9.00
C TYR A 11 11.37 -3.45 8.43
N PRO A 12 12.35 -3.86 9.26
CA PRO A 12 13.68 -4.27 8.84
C PRO A 12 13.71 -5.69 8.26
N ALA A 13 12.93 -5.94 7.20
CA ALA A 13 12.84 -7.26 6.56
C ALA A 13 14.18 -7.73 5.97
N VAL A 14 14.37 -9.05 5.91
CA VAL A 14 15.41 -9.68 5.09
C VAL A 14 14.86 -9.85 3.67
N GLY A 15 15.47 -9.14 2.72
CA GLY A 15 15.01 -9.04 1.34
C GLY A 15 13.79 -8.13 1.13
N GLY A 16 13.48 -7.85 -0.14
CA GLY A 16 12.34 -7.00 -0.50
C GLY A 16 12.59 -5.49 -0.38
N PHE A 17 13.85 -5.09 -0.27
CA PHE A 17 14.35 -3.74 -0.53
C PHE A 17 15.26 -3.79 -1.76
N GLN A 18 15.42 -2.66 -2.45
CA GLN A 18 16.46 -2.53 -3.49
C GLN A 18 17.81 -2.15 -2.86
N VAL A 19 17.78 -1.45 -1.72
CA VAL A 19 18.94 -1.17 -0.90
C VAL A 19 19.22 -2.38 -0.02
N GLU A 20 20.35 -3.03 -0.25
CA GLU A 20 20.86 -4.09 0.60
C GLU A 20 21.89 -3.55 1.58
N HIS A 21 21.99 -4.18 2.75
CA HIS A 21 22.93 -3.84 3.80
C HIS A 21 23.60 -5.11 4.28
N ASP A 22 24.88 -5.00 4.64
CA ASP A 22 25.74 -6.14 5.01
C ASP A 22 25.29 -6.84 6.32
N SER A 23 24.54 -6.13 7.17
CA SER A 23 24.01 -6.69 8.42
C SER A 23 22.60 -6.20 8.76
N LEU A 24 21.95 -6.89 9.71
CA LEU A 24 20.65 -6.47 10.23
C LEU A 24 20.76 -5.15 10.99
N GLU A 25 21.83 -4.96 11.75
CA GLU A 25 22.10 -3.75 12.52
C GLU A 25 22.26 -2.54 11.60
N ALA A 26 23.00 -2.68 10.50
CA ALA A 26 23.17 -1.63 9.51
C ALA A 26 21.83 -1.27 8.83
N ARG A 27 20.98 -2.26 8.53
CA ARG A 27 19.63 -2.04 8.00
C ARG A 27 18.73 -1.32 9.00
N ILE A 28 18.75 -1.73 10.26
CA ILE A 28 18.00 -1.08 11.34
C ILE A 28 18.45 0.37 11.48
N ALA A 29 19.77 0.63 11.55
CA ALA A 29 20.32 1.97 11.64
C ALA A 29 19.93 2.85 10.45
N TYR A 30 19.95 2.29 9.23
CA TYR A 30 19.51 3.00 8.02
C TYR A 30 18.01 3.32 8.06
N LEU A 31 17.16 2.33 8.33
CA LEU A 31 15.71 2.50 8.34
C LEU A 31 15.25 3.45 9.45
N TYR A 32 15.94 3.43 10.59
CA TYR A 32 15.63 4.22 11.78
C TYR A 32 16.46 5.50 11.92
N ALA A 33 17.23 5.87 10.89
CA ALA A 33 17.88 7.17 10.85
C ALA A 33 16.83 8.28 11.02
N GLU A 34 17.10 9.23 11.92
CA GLU A 34 16.13 10.23 12.39
C GLU A 34 15.44 10.97 11.23
N ALA A 35 16.22 11.53 10.31
CA ALA A 35 15.70 12.24 9.14
C ALA A 35 14.82 11.35 8.24
N ARG A 36 15.17 10.07 8.10
CA ARG A 36 14.41 9.12 7.30
C ARG A 36 13.08 8.77 7.96
N LEU A 37 13.09 8.46 9.26
CA LEU A 37 11.86 8.16 10.00
C LEU A 37 10.93 9.37 10.03
N GLU A 38 11.48 10.58 10.19
CA GLU A 38 10.69 11.80 10.16
C GLU A 38 9.99 11.98 8.80
N GLU A 39 10.71 11.79 7.68
CA GLU A 39 10.10 11.81 6.34
C GLU A 39 9.01 10.73 6.21
N ARG A 40 9.25 9.50 6.68
CA ARG A 40 8.22 8.43 6.65
C ARG A 40 6.99 8.77 7.48
N PHE A 41 7.15 9.35 8.67
CA PHE A 41 6.00 9.76 9.47
C PHE A 41 5.20 10.87 8.81
N GLN A 42 5.86 11.87 8.21
CA GLN A 42 5.19 12.95 7.48
C GLN A 42 4.38 12.41 6.29
N LEU A 43 4.97 11.50 5.52
CA LEU A 43 4.29 10.86 4.38
C LEU A 43 3.13 9.97 4.84
N MET A 44 3.34 9.19 5.91
CA MET A 44 2.30 8.35 6.49
C MET A 44 1.09 9.18 6.95
N GLU A 45 1.36 10.27 7.68
CA GLU A 45 0.34 11.17 8.24
C GLU A 45 -0.41 11.97 7.16
N ARG A 46 0.31 12.53 6.19
CA ARG A 46 -0.25 13.48 5.22
C ARG A 46 -0.71 12.85 3.91
N VAL A 47 -0.20 11.66 3.57
CA VAL A 47 -0.47 11.03 2.27
C VAL A 47 -1.11 9.66 2.45
N ALA A 48 -0.48 8.75 3.20
CA ALA A 48 -0.87 7.35 3.19
C ALA A 48 -2.12 7.04 4.03
N LEU A 49 -2.29 7.69 5.18
CA LEU A 49 -3.44 7.45 6.07
C LEU A 49 -4.72 8.20 5.69
N PRO A 50 -4.70 9.46 5.20
CA PRO A 50 -5.93 10.21 4.93
C PRO A 50 -6.90 9.51 3.98
N CYS A 51 -6.41 8.94 2.87
CA CYS A 51 -7.25 8.20 1.93
C CYS A 51 -7.92 6.98 2.57
N LEU A 52 -7.24 6.29 3.48
CA LEU A 52 -7.76 5.12 4.17
C LEU A 52 -8.78 5.50 5.25
N ARG A 53 -8.56 6.63 5.92
CA ARG A 53 -9.52 7.20 6.89
C ARG A 53 -10.81 7.66 6.20
N ALA A 54 -10.70 8.19 5.00
CA ALA A 54 -11.82 8.69 4.21
C ALA A 54 -12.50 7.64 3.31
N GLN A 55 -12.22 6.34 3.49
CA GLN A 55 -12.83 5.30 2.64
C GLN A 55 -14.36 5.33 2.70
N THR A 56 -15.02 5.26 1.55
CA THR A 56 -16.48 5.16 1.44
C THR A 56 -17.01 3.82 1.98
N ASP A 57 -16.23 2.76 1.84
CA ASP A 57 -16.42 1.47 2.53
C ASP A 57 -15.43 1.35 3.70
N PRO A 58 -15.87 1.57 4.96
CA PRO A 58 -15.00 1.51 6.13
C PRO A 58 -14.74 0.08 6.63
N ASP A 59 -15.37 -0.95 6.04
CA ASP A 59 -15.27 -2.36 6.45
C ASP A 59 -14.04 -3.04 5.85
N PHE A 60 -12.86 -2.67 6.35
CA PHE A 60 -11.59 -3.30 6.03
C PHE A 60 -10.68 -3.43 7.25
N THR A 61 -9.64 -4.25 7.13
CA THR A 61 -8.54 -4.33 8.10
C THR A 61 -7.27 -3.82 7.44
N LEU A 62 -6.53 -2.92 8.09
CA LEU A 62 -5.18 -2.53 7.69
C LEU A 62 -4.18 -3.06 8.70
N VAL A 63 -3.35 -4.02 8.30
CA VAL A 63 -2.27 -4.49 9.15
C VAL A 63 -1.01 -3.68 8.88
N ILE A 64 -0.61 -2.86 9.85
CA ILE A 64 0.66 -2.12 9.80
C ILE A 64 1.73 -2.94 10.51
N VAL A 65 2.73 -3.39 9.75
CA VAL A 65 3.85 -4.18 10.28
C VAL A 65 5.03 -3.27 10.58
N ILE A 66 5.54 -3.35 11.80
CA ILE A 66 6.76 -2.67 12.27
C ILE A 66 7.75 -3.69 12.82
N GLY A 67 9.03 -3.30 12.92
CA GLY A 67 10.01 -4.10 13.65
C GLY A 67 9.74 -4.05 15.15
N ASP A 68 9.93 -5.15 15.86
CA ASP A 68 10.00 -5.16 17.33
C ASP A 68 11.17 -4.32 17.87
N SER A 69 12.17 -4.07 17.03
CA SER A 69 13.26 -3.13 17.23
C SER A 69 12.88 -1.65 17.11
N LEU A 70 11.67 -1.29 16.67
CA LEU A 70 11.28 0.11 16.49
C LEU A 70 11.26 0.84 17.84
N PRO A 71 11.95 1.99 18.01
CA PRO A 71 11.98 2.69 19.28
C PRO A 71 10.59 3.03 19.82
N ALA A 72 10.39 2.88 21.13
CA ALA A 72 9.08 3.03 21.78
C ALA A 72 8.40 4.38 21.51
N VAL A 73 9.18 5.46 21.39
CA VAL A 73 8.68 6.79 21.03
C VAL A 73 8.01 6.81 19.65
N HIS A 74 8.56 6.10 18.67
CA HIS A 74 8.00 6.00 17.33
C HIS A 74 6.80 5.04 17.29
N VAL A 75 6.81 3.98 18.09
CA VAL A 75 5.63 3.12 18.28
C VAL A 75 4.47 3.94 18.87
N ALA A 76 4.74 4.77 19.88
CA ALA A 76 3.73 5.64 20.48
C ALA A 76 3.19 6.67 19.47
N ARG A 77 4.06 7.30 18.67
CA ARG A 77 3.66 8.20 17.58
C ARG A 77 2.75 7.50 16.57
N LEU A 78 3.12 6.32 16.11
CA LEU A 78 2.32 5.55 15.14
C LEU A 78 0.94 5.18 15.71
N ARG A 79 0.88 4.77 16.99
CA ARG A 79 -0.39 4.50 17.68
C ARG A 79 -1.26 5.75 17.79
N ALA A 80 -0.67 6.91 18.10
CA ALA A 80 -1.40 8.17 18.17
C ALA A 80 -1.97 8.58 16.80
N LEU A 81 -1.18 8.44 15.73
CA LEU A 81 -1.58 8.76 14.35
C LEU A 81 -2.74 7.90 13.81
N THR A 82 -2.94 6.71 14.40
CA THR A 82 -3.93 5.73 13.95
C THR A 82 -5.00 5.46 15.00
N ALA A 83 -5.05 6.25 16.08
CA ALA A 83 -5.95 6.03 17.21
C ALA A 83 -7.44 6.11 16.84
N ASP A 84 -7.76 6.88 15.81
CA ASP A 84 -9.12 7.09 15.28
C ASP A 84 -9.50 6.12 14.16
N MET A 85 -8.60 5.19 13.81
CA MET A 85 -8.81 4.23 12.71
C MET A 85 -9.01 2.81 13.27
N PRO A 86 -10.27 2.39 13.57
CA PRO A 86 -10.54 1.05 14.11
C PRO A 86 -10.13 -0.09 13.18
N GLN A 87 -9.93 0.19 11.88
CA GLN A 87 -9.43 -0.76 10.89
C GLN A 87 -7.97 -1.17 11.13
N VAL A 88 -7.19 -0.35 11.84
CA VAL A 88 -5.74 -0.52 11.96
C VAL A 88 -5.37 -1.54 13.03
N GLN A 89 -4.54 -2.50 12.63
CA GLN A 89 -3.86 -3.43 13.53
C GLN A 89 -2.35 -3.27 13.40
N ILE A 90 -1.69 -2.74 14.43
CA ILE A 90 -0.22 -2.64 14.47
C ILE A 90 0.36 -3.97 14.96
N ARG A 91 1.25 -4.57 14.18
CA ARG A 91 1.98 -5.80 14.50
C ARG A 91 3.49 -5.51 14.57
N ALA A 92 4.04 -5.57 15.77
CA ALA A 92 5.49 -5.54 15.98
C ALA A 92 6.05 -6.96 15.86
N LEU A 93 6.97 -7.17 14.93
CA LEU A 93 7.53 -8.48 14.61
C LEU A 93 9.06 -8.44 14.55
N PRO A 94 9.75 -9.52 14.91
CA PRO A 94 11.19 -9.63 14.67
C PRO A 94 11.49 -9.59 13.18
N SER A 95 12.71 -9.18 12.83
CA SER A 95 13.19 -9.25 11.45
C SER A 95 13.13 -10.69 10.92
N GLY A 96 12.78 -10.81 9.64
CA GLY A 96 12.73 -12.11 8.97
C GLY A 96 12.53 -11.99 7.47
N PRO A 97 12.50 -13.13 6.75
CA PRO A 97 12.37 -13.15 5.29
C PRO A 97 11.06 -12.50 4.85
N HIS A 98 11.16 -11.37 4.13
CA HIS A 98 10.04 -10.49 3.82
C HIS A 98 8.80 -11.24 3.36
N ARG A 99 8.90 -12.01 2.25
CA ARG A 99 7.71 -12.64 1.65
C ARG A 99 7.06 -13.65 2.58
N LYS A 100 7.86 -14.38 3.37
CA LYS A 100 7.35 -15.37 4.32
C LYS A 100 6.59 -14.68 5.45
N VAL A 101 7.18 -13.65 6.07
CA VAL A 101 6.57 -12.92 7.18
C VAL A 101 5.29 -12.21 6.72
N MET A 102 5.35 -11.45 5.63
CA MET A 102 4.19 -10.70 5.13
C MET A 102 3.04 -11.61 4.66
N LYS A 103 3.36 -12.79 4.10
CA LYS A 103 2.35 -13.80 3.76
C LYS A 103 1.65 -14.31 5.02
N GLN A 104 2.42 -14.60 6.08
CA GLN A 104 1.86 -15.09 7.33
C GLN A 104 0.95 -14.02 7.96
N VAL A 105 1.39 -12.76 8.01
CA VAL A 105 0.61 -11.63 8.53
C VAL A 105 -0.76 -11.52 7.86
N LEU A 106 -0.83 -11.61 6.52
CA LEU A 106 -2.10 -11.56 5.79
C LEU A 106 -3.00 -12.75 6.07
N ASN A 107 -2.44 -13.95 6.24
CA ASN A 107 -3.22 -15.15 6.55
C ASN A 107 -3.75 -15.13 8.00
N ASP A 108 -2.94 -14.66 8.95
CA ASP A 108 -3.33 -14.52 10.36
C ASP A 108 -4.40 -13.45 10.58
N ALA A 109 -4.45 -12.45 9.69
CA ALA A 109 -5.47 -11.39 9.73
C ALA A 109 -6.84 -11.84 9.20
N ARG A 110 -6.95 -13.04 8.59
CA ARG A 110 -8.24 -13.56 8.11
C ARG A 110 -9.12 -13.90 9.31
N HIS A 111 -10.37 -13.44 9.30
CA HIS A 111 -11.35 -13.79 10.34
C HIS A 111 -11.65 -15.30 10.36
N ASP A 112 -11.82 -15.89 9.17
CA ASP A 112 -11.92 -17.34 8.98
C ASP A 112 -11.11 -17.74 7.72
N PRO A 113 -10.02 -18.50 7.85
CA PRO A 113 -9.21 -18.97 6.73
C PRO A 113 -10.00 -19.77 5.69
N ARG A 114 -11.17 -20.33 6.03
CA ARG A 114 -12.04 -21.09 5.12
C ARG A 114 -12.95 -20.19 4.27
N THR A 115 -13.03 -18.90 4.57
CA THR A 115 -13.82 -17.93 3.81
C THR A 115 -12.93 -17.10 2.88
N PRO A 116 -13.41 -16.66 1.71
CA PRO A 116 -12.62 -15.85 0.79
C PRO A 116 -12.37 -14.43 1.33
N CYS A 117 -11.27 -13.83 0.91
CA CYS A 117 -10.91 -12.45 1.23
C CYS A 117 -10.33 -11.72 0.01
N LEU A 118 -10.35 -10.38 0.08
CA LEU A 118 -9.60 -9.49 -0.79
C LEU A 118 -8.38 -9.00 -0.04
N GLN A 119 -7.23 -8.98 -0.69
CA GLN A 119 -5.98 -8.50 -0.13
C GLN A 119 -5.41 -7.38 -0.98
N PHE A 120 -4.85 -6.35 -0.35
CA PHE A 120 -4.13 -5.29 -1.05
C PHE A 120 -2.84 -4.92 -0.31
N ARG A 121 -1.95 -4.21 -0.99
CA ARG A 121 -0.75 -3.64 -0.40
C ARG A 121 -0.89 -2.13 -0.36
N HIS A 122 -0.40 -1.53 0.70
CA HIS A 122 -0.40 -0.08 0.89
C HIS A 122 0.98 0.34 1.37
N ASP A 123 1.72 1.08 0.54
CA ASP A 123 3.00 1.63 0.95
C ASP A 123 2.74 2.85 1.85
N ASP A 124 3.56 3.05 2.88
CA ASP A 124 3.41 4.12 3.91
C ASP A 124 3.71 5.54 3.38
N ASP A 125 3.87 5.69 2.08
CA ASP A 125 4.07 6.95 1.37
C ASP A 125 3.19 7.12 0.12
N ASP A 126 2.36 6.15 -0.23
CA ASP A 126 1.46 6.21 -1.37
C ASP A 126 0.00 6.35 -0.90
N ALA A 127 -0.89 6.79 -1.80
CA ALA A 127 -2.32 6.87 -1.53
C ALA A 127 -3.14 6.06 -2.55
N VAL A 128 -4.32 5.64 -2.13
CA VAL A 128 -5.37 5.10 -2.98
C VAL A 128 -6.56 6.04 -3.01
N SER A 129 -7.49 5.90 -3.96
CA SER A 129 -8.70 6.72 -3.96
C SER A 129 -9.59 6.43 -2.75
N VAL A 130 -10.40 7.40 -2.34
CA VAL A 130 -11.35 7.27 -1.22
C VAL A 130 -12.44 6.20 -1.45
N ASP A 131 -12.63 5.74 -2.68
CA ASP A 131 -13.57 4.68 -3.05
C ASP A 131 -12.89 3.33 -3.34
N PHE A 132 -11.59 3.18 -3.02
CA PHE A 132 -10.81 2.00 -3.38
C PHE A 132 -11.37 0.68 -2.82
N VAL A 133 -11.70 0.62 -1.53
CA VAL A 133 -12.20 -0.59 -0.88
C VAL A 133 -13.56 -1.00 -1.46
N GLU A 134 -14.45 -0.02 -1.64
CA GLU A 134 -15.76 -0.21 -2.27
C GLU A 134 -15.61 -0.77 -3.68
N ARG A 135 -14.77 -0.14 -4.50
CA ARG A 135 -14.54 -0.56 -5.89
C ARG A 135 -13.86 -1.92 -5.99
N LEU A 136 -12.94 -2.23 -5.08
CA LEU A 136 -12.30 -3.55 -5.01
C LEU A 136 -13.33 -4.65 -4.70
N ARG A 137 -14.24 -4.38 -3.74
CA ARG A 137 -15.33 -5.29 -3.39
C ARG A 137 -16.33 -5.45 -4.54
N GLN A 138 -16.74 -4.36 -5.17
CA GLN A 138 -17.64 -4.36 -6.31
C GLN A 138 -17.06 -5.16 -7.49
N THR A 139 -15.80 -4.92 -7.85
CA THR A 139 -15.14 -5.64 -8.95
C THR A 139 -15.11 -7.15 -8.71
N ALA A 140 -14.88 -7.59 -7.47
CA ALA A 140 -14.94 -9.00 -7.12
C ALA A 140 -16.37 -9.58 -7.21
N GLN A 141 -17.41 -8.79 -6.94
CA GLN A 141 -18.81 -9.20 -7.12
C GLN A 141 -19.19 -9.27 -8.60
N ASP A 142 -18.72 -8.36 -9.43
CA ASP A 142 -18.99 -8.38 -10.88
C ASP A 142 -18.32 -9.57 -11.57
N CYS A 143 -17.27 -10.12 -10.95
CA CYS A 143 -16.45 -11.18 -11.53
C CYS A 143 -16.67 -12.55 -10.88
N GLN A 144 -17.80 -12.75 -10.20
CA GLN A 144 -18.15 -14.03 -9.55
C GLN A 144 -17.99 -15.26 -10.46
N PRO A 145 -18.42 -15.27 -11.74
CA PRO A 145 -18.25 -16.44 -12.60
C PRO A 145 -16.78 -16.80 -12.86
N LEU A 146 -15.89 -15.80 -12.91
CA LEU A 146 -14.45 -16.01 -13.07
C LEU A 146 -13.83 -16.48 -11.75
N ILE A 147 -14.22 -15.88 -10.63
CA ILE A 147 -13.80 -16.28 -9.28
C ILE A 147 -14.20 -17.72 -8.96
N ALA A 148 -15.40 -18.17 -9.34
CA ALA A 148 -15.88 -19.52 -9.06
C ALA A 148 -15.01 -20.64 -9.66
N ARG A 149 -14.16 -20.32 -10.64
CA ARG A 149 -13.28 -21.27 -11.34
C ARG A 149 -11.81 -21.12 -10.95
N ASN A 150 -11.46 -20.17 -10.08
CA ASN A 150 -10.07 -19.82 -9.78
C ASN A 150 -9.88 -19.60 -8.28
N GLN A 151 -8.78 -20.12 -7.71
CA GLN A 151 -8.46 -19.88 -6.30
C GLN A 151 -7.98 -18.45 -6.02
N THR A 152 -7.52 -17.76 -7.06
CA THR A 152 -6.96 -16.41 -6.96
C THR A 152 -7.29 -15.61 -8.21
N LEU A 153 -7.47 -14.30 -8.05
CA LEU A 153 -7.70 -13.38 -9.16
C LEU A 153 -7.10 -12.01 -8.81
N ALA A 154 -6.45 -11.35 -9.77
CA ALA A 154 -5.91 -10.01 -9.58
C ALA A 154 -6.93 -8.95 -10.06
N ILE A 155 -7.02 -7.86 -9.28
CA ILE A 155 -7.82 -6.67 -9.61
C ILE A 155 -6.85 -5.49 -9.59
N ASP A 156 -6.70 -4.82 -10.74
CA ASP A 156 -5.71 -3.77 -10.94
C ASP A 156 -6.39 -2.49 -11.40
N PHE A 157 -6.23 -1.41 -10.65
CA PHE A 157 -6.64 -0.08 -11.08
C PHE A 157 -5.43 0.68 -11.62
N CYS A 158 -5.31 0.75 -12.94
CA CYS A 158 -4.06 1.11 -13.60
C CYS A 158 -3.89 2.61 -13.89
N LYS A 159 -4.89 3.44 -13.58
CA LYS A 159 -4.86 4.89 -13.77
C LYS A 159 -4.64 5.60 -12.43
N GLY A 160 -3.77 6.60 -12.39
CA GLY A 160 -3.46 7.35 -11.17
C GLY A 160 -2.48 8.48 -11.42
N PHE A 161 -1.79 8.92 -10.38
CA PHE A 161 -0.79 9.98 -10.45
C PHE A 161 0.57 9.51 -9.93
N THR A 162 1.64 10.04 -10.51
CA THR A 162 2.92 10.15 -9.82
C THR A 162 3.04 11.57 -9.30
N ALA A 163 3.33 11.74 -8.00
CA ALA A 163 3.32 13.05 -7.36
C ALA A 163 4.57 13.31 -6.50
N ARG A 164 4.91 14.59 -6.33
CA ARG A 164 5.92 15.09 -5.39
C ARG A 164 5.31 16.22 -4.58
N PHE A 165 5.37 16.10 -3.27
CA PHE A 165 4.88 17.11 -2.33
C PHE A 165 6.03 18.06 -1.97
N GLN A 166 5.80 19.36 -2.14
CA GLN A 166 6.76 20.42 -1.82
C GLN A 166 6.07 21.52 -1.01
N PRO A 167 6.82 22.36 -0.27
CA PRO A 167 6.23 23.45 0.53
C PRO A 167 5.35 24.42 -0.29
N ASP A 168 5.67 24.60 -1.57
CA ASP A 168 4.96 25.49 -2.48
C ASP A 168 3.80 24.83 -3.23
N GLY A 169 3.63 23.51 -3.17
CA GLY A 169 2.44 22.82 -3.69
C GLY A 169 2.68 21.36 -4.11
N ILE A 170 1.67 20.79 -4.74
CA ILE A 170 1.70 19.42 -5.27
C ILE A 170 2.13 19.44 -6.74
N TYR A 171 3.16 18.66 -7.07
CA TYR A 171 3.59 18.45 -8.45
C TYR A 171 3.19 17.05 -8.88
N ALA A 172 2.37 16.90 -9.91
CA ALA A 172 1.87 15.60 -10.32
C ALA A 172 1.88 15.41 -11.84
N ALA A 173 1.88 14.16 -12.25
CA ALA A 173 1.64 13.73 -13.61
C ALA A 173 0.68 12.54 -13.59
N GLU A 174 -0.39 12.61 -14.40
CA GLU A 174 -1.27 11.47 -14.60
C GLU A 174 -0.48 10.34 -15.28
N VAL A 175 -0.68 9.12 -14.82
CA VAL A 175 -0.03 7.93 -15.35
C VAL A 175 -1.03 6.81 -15.58
N HIS A 176 -0.80 6.06 -16.65
CA HIS A 176 -1.49 4.80 -16.91
C HIS A 176 -0.47 3.66 -16.87
N ARG A 177 -0.46 2.91 -15.77
CA ARG A 177 0.54 1.88 -15.48
C ARG A 177 -0.11 0.65 -14.83
N PRO A 178 -0.41 -0.39 -15.62
CA PRO A 178 -0.94 -1.64 -15.09
C PRO A 178 0.02 -2.33 -14.12
N TYR A 179 -0.57 -3.05 -13.17
CA TYR A 179 0.12 -3.86 -12.16
C TYR A 179 1.11 -3.05 -11.33
N PHE A 180 0.72 -1.83 -10.98
CA PHE A 180 1.42 -1.06 -9.98
C PHE A 180 1.09 -1.58 -8.57
N VAL A 181 1.90 -1.26 -7.55
CA VAL A 181 1.60 -1.75 -6.19
C VAL A 181 0.37 -1.02 -5.63
N ALA A 182 0.36 0.30 -5.77
CA ALA A 182 -0.74 1.14 -5.34
C ALA A 182 -2.01 0.82 -6.16
N ALA A 183 -3.15 0.75 -5.46
CA ALA A 183 -4.46 0.40 -6.00
C ALA A 183 -4.52 -0.93 -6.78
N MET A 184 -3.73 -1.93 -6.36
CA MET A 184 -3.87 -3.31 -6.82
C MET A 184 -4.31 -4.21 -5.68
N GLY A 185 -5.31 -5.05 -5.95
CA GLY A 185 -5.82 -6.06 -5.04
C GLY A 185 -5.76 -7.46 -5.62
N MET A 186 -5.98 -8.44 -4.74
CA MET A 186 -6.03 -9.85 -5.08
C MET A 186 -7.14 -10.54 -4.30
N TYR A 187 -8.05 -11.18 -5.02
CA TYR A 187 -8.96 -12.17 -4.46
C TYR A 187 -8.20 -13.44 -4.07
N VAL A 188 -8.53 -13.98 -2.90
CA VAL A 188 -8.02 -15.25 -2.39
C VAL A 188 -9.18 -16.09 -1.90
N ALA A 189 -9.33 -17.30 -2.46
CA ALA A 189 -10.38 -18.24 -2.08
C ALA A 189 -10.25 -18.71 -0.62
N GLY A 190 -11.37 -19.19 -0.08
CA GLY A 190 -11.39 -19.91 1.19
C GLY A 190 -10.48 -21.15 1.15
N GLY A 191 -9.71 -21.39 2.20
CA GLY A 191 -8.75 -22.50 2.28
C GLY A 191 -7.48 -22.33 1.45
N CYS A 192 -7.40 -21.31 0.58
CA CYS A 192 -6.18 -21.03 -0.18
C CYS A 192 -5.17 -20.30 0.72
N GLY A 193 -3.99 -20.90 0.88
CA GLY A 193 -2.91 -20.31 1.67
C GLY A 193 -2.01 -19.33 0.90
N GLN A 194 -2.28 -19.06 -0.38
CA GLN A 194 -1.58 -18.01 -1.14
C GLN A 194 -2.04 -16.63 -0.68
N SER A 195 -1.19 -15.63 -0.87
CA SER A 195 -1.51 -14.23 -0.59
C SER A 195 -0.98 -13.33 -1.70
N ILE A 196 -1.39 -12.07 -1.70
CA ILE A 196 -0.85 -11.07 -2.62
C ILE A 196 0.69 -11.02 -2.56
N MET A 197 1.29 -11.33 -1.42
CA MET A 197 2.75 -11.32 -1.18
C MET A 197 3.52 -12.49 -1.79
N ASN A 198 2.82 -13.51 -2.32
CA ASN A 198 3.46 -14.60 -3.07
C ASN A 198 4.02 -14.11 -4.43
N PHE A 199 3.47 -13.04 -4.99
CA PHE A 199 3.76 -12.61 -6.36
C PHE A 199 4.48 -11.26 -6.38
N ALA A 200 5.38 -11.05 -7.34
CA ALA A 200 5.79 -9.69 -7.66
C ALA A 200 4.64 -9.01 -8.40
N HIS A 201 4.25 -7.79 -8.00
CA HIS A 201 3.07 -7.10 -8.54
C HIS A 201 3.07 -7.07 -10.08
N HIS A 202 4.17 -6.63 -10.70
CA HIS A 202 4.34 -6.59 -12.16
C HIS A 202 4.38 -7.95 -12.88
N LYS A 203 4.33 -9.07 -12.14
CA LYS A 203 4.27 -10.44 -12.68
C LYS A 203 3.00 -11.18 -12.28
N ILE A 204 2.10 -10.58 -11.50
CA ILE A 204 0.96 -11.28 -10.89
C ILE A 204 0.05 -11.93 -11.94
N ALA A 205 -0.19 -11.23 -13.06
CA ALA A 205 -1.00 -11.71 -14.18
C ALA A 205 -0.42 -12.93 -14.94
N ARG A 206 0.81 -13.36 -14.64
CA ARG A 206 1.37 -14.60 -15.18
C ARG A 206 0.87 -15.85 -14.46
N PHE A 207 0.22 -15.68 -13.31
CA PHE A 207 -0.10 -16.79 -12.39
C PHE A 207 -1.60 -16.93 -12.10
N MET A 208 -2.41 -15.96 -12.50
CA MET A 208 -3.86 -15.96 -12.26
C MET A 208 -4.57 -15.08 -13.30
N PRO A 209 -5.88 -15.26 -13.51
CA PRO A 209 -6.68 -14.29 -14.25
C PRO A 209 -6.58 -12.91 -13.58
N SER A 210 -6.60 -11.87 -14.41
CA SER A 210 -6.52 -10.50 -13.97
C SER A 210 -7.53 -9.63 -14.69
N ILE A 211 -8.05 -8.64 -13.98
CA ILE A 211 -8.90 -7.58 -14.52
C ILE A 211 -8.20 -6.25 -14.24
N THR A 212 -8.07 -5.45 -15.29
CA THR A 212 -7.45 -4.13 -15.22
C THR A 212 -8.49 -3.07 -15.60
N ILE A 213 -8.68 -2.07 -14.73
CA ILE A 213 -9.73 -1.04 -14.85
C ILE A 213 -9.07 0.34 -14.96
N PRO A 214 -9.21 1.06 -16.10
CA PRO A 214 -8.55 2.34 -16.36
C PRO A 214 -9.48 3.58 -16.24
N ASP A 215 -10.70 3.41 -15.72
CA ASP A 215 -11.79 4.39 -15.83
C ASP A 215 -11.62 5.65 -14.97
N ALA A 216 -10.90 5.57 -13.86
CA ALA A 216 -10.68 6.68 -12.93
C ALA A 216 -9.26 6.65 -12.31
N PRO A 217 -8.72 7.79 -11.86
CA PRO A 217 -7.51 7.81 -11.03
C PRO A 217 -7.75 7.10 -9.70
N MET A 218 -6.98 6.06 -9.40
CA MET A 218 -7.20 5.19 -8.23
C MET A 218 -6.01 5.17 -7.27
N PHE A 219 -4.88 5.78 -7.64
CA PHE A 219 -3.71 5.89 -6.78
C PHE A 219 -2.94 7.20 -6.96
N VAL A 220 -2.15 7.53 -5.94
CA VAL A 220 -1.05 8.48 -5.99
C VAL A 220 0.21 7.75 -5.55
N ARG A 221 1.19 7.67 -6.43
CA ARG A 221 2.54 7.21 -6.09
C ARG A 221 3.42 8.41 -5.79
N THR A 222 3.98 8.44 -4.59
CA THR A 222 4.83 9.56 -4.18
C THR A 222 6.28 9.37 -4.61
N LEU A 223 6.90 10.48 -5.00
CA LEU A 223 8.34 10.60 -5.26
C LEU A 223 8.99 11.38 -4.12
N ASN A 224 9.77 10.68 -3.29
CA ASN A 224 10.48 11.22 -2.13
C ASN A 224 11.96 10.79 -2.11
N ALA A 225 12.72 11.24 -1.10
CA ALA A 225 14.15 10.94 -1.00
C ALA A 225 14.42 9.48 -0.62
N SER A 226 13.49 8.86 0.11
CA SER A 226 13.59 7.49 0.62
C SER A 226 13.07 6.39 -0.33
N ASN A 227 12.63 6.71 -1.55
CA ASN A 227 12.14 5.70 -2.48
C ASN A 227 13.27 4.80 -3.02
N ASP A 228 13.26 3.53 -2.63
CA ASP A 228 14.13 2.48 -3.18
C ASP A 228 14.11 2.39 -4.72
N SER A 229 12.94 2.60 -5.32
CA SER A 229 12.74 2.44 -6.77
C SER A 229 13.49 3.46 -7.64
N ARG A 230 14.01 4.54 -7.06
CA ARG A 230 14.80 5.58 -7.77
C ARG A 230 16.21 5.12 -8.12
N GLN A 231 16.75 4.13 -7.41
CA GLN A 231 18.16 3.74 -7.55
C GLN A 231 18.49 2.99 -8.86
N LYS A 232 17.51 2.69 -9.70
CA LYS A 232 17.70 2.01 -11.00
C LYS A 232 17.60 2.91 -12.24
N GLY A 233 17.64 4.24 -12.07
CA GLY A 233 17.67 5.17 -13.22
C GLY A 233 16.39 5.17 -14.07
N ALA A 234 15.25 4.82 -13.47
CA ALA A 234 13.96 4.87 -14.17
C ALA A 234 13.62 6.33 -14.52
N LYS A 235 13.26 6.59 -15.78
CA LYS A 235 12.83 7.92 -16.23
C LYS A 235 11.53 8.29 -15.52
N GLU A 236 11.57 9.33 -14.70
CA GLU A 236 10.38 9.89 -14.06
C GLU A 236 9.56 10.69 -15.09
N PRO A 237 8.22 10.70 -14.97
CA PRO A 237 7.40 11.60 -15.77
C PRO A 237 7.72 13.05 -15.41
N GLU A 238 7.54 13.95 -16.38
CA GLU A 238 7.59 15.38 -16.13
C GLU A 238 6.41 15.77 -15.24
N LEU A 239 6.68 16.31 -14.05
CA LEU A 239 5.64 16.71 -13.10
C LEU A 239 5.35 18.19 -13.26
N THR A 240 4.07 18.55 -13.30
CA THR A 240 3.60 19.93 -13.31
C THR A 240 2.95 20.27 -11.97
N ARG A 241 3.10 21.52 -11.53
CA ARG A 241 2.41 22.00 -10.32
C ARG A 241 0.91 22.02 -10.58
N LEU A 242 0.13 21.45 -9.67
CA LEU A 242 -1.32 21.48 -9.73
C LEU A 242 -1.84 22.92 -9.55
N THR A 243 -2.92 23.25 -10.27
CA THR A 243 -3.70 24.47 -10.03
C THR A 243 -4.54 24.30 -8.76
N PRO A 244 -5.08 25.39 -8.16
CA PRO A 244 -5.97 25.27 -7.00
C PRO A 244 -7.20 24.39 -7.24
N GLU A 245 -7.75 24.40 -8.47
CA GLU A 245 -8.85 23.52 -8.87
C GLU A 245 -8.42 22.05 -8.88
N GLN A 246 -7.25 21.76 -9.46
CA GLN A 246 -6.69 20.41 -9.48
C GLN A 246 -6.30 19.91 -8.09
N GLU A 247 -5.81 20.79 -7.20
CA GLU A 247 -5.56 20.44 -5.80
C GLU A 247 -6.87 20.05 -5.09
N GLY A 248 -7.98 20.75 -5.36
CA GLY A 248 -9.30 20.37 -4.86
C GLY A 248 -9.80 19.02 -5.39
N GLU A 249 -9.56 18.71 -6.68
CA GLU A 249 -9.84 17.38 -7.23
C GLU A 249 -8.97 16.29 -6.59
N PHE A 250 -7.71 16.60 -6.31
CA PHE A 250 -6.76 15.70 -5.65
C PHE A 250 -7.18 15.40 -4.21
N GLU A 251 -7.59 16.42 -3.47
CA GLU A 251 -8.14 16.30 -2.12
C GLU A 251 -9.42 15.47 -2.13
N ALA A 252 -10.36 15.77 -3.02
CA ALA A 252 -11.61 15.00 -3.12
C ALA A 252 -11.36 13.53 -3.47
N ARG A 253 -10.37 13.24 -4.34
CA ARG A 253 -10.10 11.89 -4.82
C ARG A 253 -9.28 11.05 -3.85
N PHE A 254 -8.34 11.65 -3.13
CA PHE A 254 -7.32 10.95 -2.32
C PHE A 254 -7.27 11.40 -0.85
N ALA A 255 -8.09 12.37 -0.44
CA ALA A 255 -8.05 13.01 0.88
C ALA A 255 -6.68 13.62 1.24
N ILE A 256 -5.88 13.99 0.23
CA ILE A 256 -4.58 14.62 0.44
C ILE A 256 -4.75 16.13 0.39
N THR A 257 -4.46 16.79 1.50
CA THR A 257 -4.40 18.25 1.59
C THR A 257 -2.96 18.72 1.46
N ARG A 258 -2.79 20.01 1.14
CA ARG A 258 -1.49 20.67 1.18
C ARG A 258 -0.89 20.73 2.59
#